data_AF-A0A941TWN3-F1
#
_entry.id   AF-A0A941TWN3-F1
#
_cell.length_a   1.000
_cell.length_b   1.000
_cell.length_c   1.000
_cell.angle_alpha   90.00
_cell.angle_beta   90.00
_cell.angle_gamma   90.00
#
_symmetry.space_group_name_H-M   'P 1'
#
loop_
_entity.id
_entity.type
_entity.pdbx_description
1 polymer ?
#
loop_
_entity_poly.entity_id
_entity_poly.type
_entity_poly.pdbx_seq_one_letter_code
_entity_poly.pdbx_strand_id
1 'polypeptide(L)'
;MTIAVAEDTTLLMTRIFDAPPARVFDAWLSREEWQRWVGPPGTQCEIPLLEPHVGGRYRINMRMSNGGPVVPVGGVFRVIERPRRLAMTWCWDGDPARESLLTLLFAERDGKTELTLRQEGLATVANRDDHRRGWTGVFGKLEAYLSAHSAAA
;
A
#
# COMPACT_ATOMS: atom_id res chain seq x y z
N MET A 1 25.16 -32.05 1.10
CA MET A 1 24.98 -30.62 1.38
C MET A 1 23.72 -30.19 0.63
N THR A 2 22.58 -30.17 1.32
CA THR A 2 21.31 -29.76 0.70
C THR A 2 21.31 -28.24 0.65
N ILE A 3 21.30 -27.66 -0.55
CA ILE A 3 21.02 -26.24 -0.72
C ILE A 3 19.52 -26.10 -0.47
N ALA A 4 19.15 -25.50 0.67
CA ALA A 4 17.80 -25.02 0.85
C ALA A 4 17.58 -23.91 -0.19
N VAL A 5 16.73 -24.17 -1.18
CA VAL A 5 16.19 -23.11 -2.02
C VAL A 5 15.36 -22.24 -1.08
N ALA A 6 15.82 -21.01 -0.80
CA ALA A 6 15.02 -20.07 -0.04
C ALA A 6 13.72 -19.84 -0.81
N GLU A 7 12.57 -20.16 -0.20
CA GLU A 7 11.29 -19.82 -0.78
C GLU A 7 11.17 -18.29 -0.88
N ASP A 8 10.85 -17.75 -2.06
CA ASP A 8 10.77 -16.31 -2.27
C ASP A 8 9.51 -15.73 -1.60
N THR A 9 9.69 -15.12 -0.43
CA THR A 9 8.62 -14.44 0.32
C THR A 9 8.41 -13.00 -0.14
N THR A 10 9.16 -12.51 -1.13
CA THR A 10 8.97 -11.16 -1.68
C THR A 10 7.72 -11.09 -2.53
N LEU A 11 6.85 -10.11 -2.25
CA LEU A 11 5.73 -9.81 -3.11
C LEU A 11 6.14 -8.75 -4.14
N LEU A 12 5.95 -9.05 -5.43
CA LEU A 12 6.04 -8.08 -6.51
C LEU A 12 4.69 -8.02 -7.25
N MET A 13 4.17 -6.81 -7.45
CA MET A 13 2.94 -6.55 -8.20
C MET A 13 3.10 -5.30 -9.05
N THR A 14 2.54 -5.31 -10.26
CA THR A 14 2.49 -4.13 -11.14
C THR A 14 1.05 -3.87 -11.56
N ARG A 15 0.64 -2.60 -11.61
CA ARG A 15 -0.68 -2.16 -12.08
C ARG A 15 -0.56 -0.84 -12.84
N ILE A 16 -1.30 -0.69 -13.92
CA ILE A 16 -1.46 0.57 -14.64
C ILE A 16 -2.66 1.32 -14.07
N PHE A 17 -2.49 2.60 -13.73
CA PHE A 17 -3.57 3.50 -13.32
C PHE A 17 -3.72 4.62 -14.35
N ASP A 18 -4.96 4.93 -14.73
CA ASP A 18 -5.31 5.99 -15.68
C ASP A 18 -5.26 7.39 -15.03
N ALA A 19 -4.09 7.75 -14.51
CA ALA A 19 -3.79 9.02 -13.88
C ALA A 19 -2.27 9.26 -13.95
N PRO A 20 -1.80 10.53 -13.95
CA PRO A 20 -0.37 10.82 -13.96
C PRO A 20 0.31 10.40 -12.63
N PRO A 21 1.62 10.06 -12.62
CA PRO A 21 2.31 9.55 -11.43
C PRO A 21 2.17 10.42 -10.20
N ALA A 22 2.19 11.75 -10.38
CA ALA A 22 1.99 12.71 -9.31
C ALA A 22 0.64 12.53 -8.59
N ARG A 23 -0.44 12.31 -9.33
CA ARG A 23 -1.78 12.12 -8.76
C ARG A 23 -1.88 10.81 -7.98
N VAL A 24 -1.33 9.73 -8.53
CA VAL A 24 -1.31 8.41 -7.86
C VAL A 24 -0.46 8.47 -6.60
N PHE A 25 0.70 9.14 -6.66
CA PHE A 25 1.59 9.35 -5.51
C PHE A 25 0.89 10.16 -4.40
N ASP A 26 0.27 11.28 -4.74
CA ASP A 26 -0.39 12.17 -3.76
C ASP A 26 -1.54 11.48 -3.02
N ALA A 27 -2.21 10.52 -3.66
CA ALA A 27 -3.29 9.74 -3.04
C ALA A 27 -2.81 8.97 -1.79
N TRP A 28 -1.52 8.59 -1.71
CA TRP A 28 -0.92 7.90 -0.56
C TRP A 28 -0.57 8.83 0.60
N LEU A 29 -0.39 10.13 0.33
CA LEU A 29 0.09 11.10 1.32
C LEU A 29 -1.00 12.09 1.77
N SER A 30 -2.22 11.96 1.23
CA SER A 30 -3.38 12.70 1.71
C SER A 30 -4.24 11.82 2.62
N ARG A 31 -4.43 12.23 3.88
CA ARG A 31 -5.29 11.53 4.84
C ARG A 31 -6.71 11.35 4.30
N GLU A 32 -7.26 12.40 3.69
CA GLU A 32 -8.64 12.44 3.21
C GLU A 32 -8.88 11.48 2.05
N GLU A 33 -7.88 11.29 1.21
CA GLU A 33 -7.92 10.39 0.06
C GLU A 33 -7.59 8.96 0.50
N TRP A 34 -6.48 8.79 1.21
CA TRP A 34 -5.93 7.49 1.55
C TRP A 34 -6.95 6.64 2.33
N GLN A 35 -7.68 7.25 3.26
CA GLN A 35 -8.72 6.56 4.04
C GLN A 35 -9.89 6.04 3.18
N ARG A 36 -10.14 6.61 1.99
CA ARG A 36 -11.23 6.19 1.10
C ARG A 36 -10.91 4.86 0.41
N TRP A 37 -9.64 4.56 0.17
CA TRP A 37 -9.22 3.44 -0.67
C TRP A 37 -8.23 2.44 -0.04
N VAL A 38 -7.59 2.75 1.11
CA VAL A 38 -6.53 1.91 1.74
C VAL A 38 -7.00 0.65 2.49
N GLY A 39 -7.83 -0.15 1.84
CA GLY A 39 -8.22 -1.47 2.30
C GLY A 39 -8.97 -2.22 1.21
N PRO A 40 -9.03 -3.55 1.22
CA PRO A 40 -9.75 -4.29 0.18
C PRO A 40 -11.26 -3.97 0.17
N PRO A 41 -12.00 -4.35 -0.89
CA PRO A 41 -13.46 -4.22 -0.93
C PRO A 41 -14.14 -4.77 0.34
N GLY A 42 -15.16 -4.08 0.83
CA GLY A 42 -15.81 -4.43 2.09
C GLY A 42 -15.06 -3.97 3.34
N THR A 43 -14.06 -3.09 3.24
CA THR A 43 -13.41 -2.46 4.39
C THR A 43 -13.74 -0.98 4.53
N GLN A 44 -13.89 -0.55 5.78
CA GLN A 44 -13.89 0.85 6.17
C GLN A 44 -12.56 1.15 6.87
N CYS A 45 -11.86 2.17 6.37
CA CYS A 45 -10.56 2.55 6.91
C CYS A 45 -10.64 3.96 7.49
N GLU A 46 -9.97 4.16 8.62
CA GLU A 46 -9.74 5.46 9.22
C GLU A 46 -8.23 5.66 9.39
N ILE A 47 -7.73 6.85 9.09
CA ILE A 47 -6.32 7.19 9.27
C ILE A 47 -6.22 8.18 10.44
N PRO A 48 -6.05 7.71 11.69
CA PRO A 48 -5.93 8.61 12.84
C PRO A 48 -4.60 9.37 12.91
N LEU A 49 -3.55 8.90 12.22
CA LEU A 49 -2.23 9.55 12.21
C LEU A 49 -1.62 9.46 10.81
N LEU A 50 -1.13 10.59 10.31
CA LEU A 50 -0.36 10.67 9.07
C LEU A 50 0.65 11.82 9.15
N GLU A 51 1.93 11.49 9.15
CA GLU A 51 3.04 12.44 9.12
C GLU A 51 3.83 12.23 7.81
N PRO A 52 3.47 12.90 6.70
CA PRO A 52 3.99 12.59 5.37
C PRO A 52 5.38 13.19 5.10
N HIS A 53 6.35 12.87 5.96
CA HIS A 53 7.75 13.19 5.80
C HIS A 53 8.61 11.96 6.13
N VAL A 54 9.87 11.93 5.67
CA VAL A 54 10.80 10.85 6.04
C VAL A 54 10.95 10.80 7.57
N GLY A 55 10.84 9.60 8.14
CA GLY A 55 10.82 9.36 9.59
C GLY A 55 9.45 9.58 10.25
N GLY A 56 8.48 10.15 9.53
CA GLY A 56 7.12 10.34 10.00
C GLY A 56 6.34 9.02 10.09
N ARG A 57 5.42 8.96 11.04
CA ARG A 57 4.59 7.78 11.32
C ARG A 57 3.24 7.88 10.65
N TYR A 58 2.62 6.72 10.45
CA TYR A 58 1.22 6.63 10.08
C TYR A 58 0.52 5.50 10.82
N ARG A 59 -0.80 5.60 10.94
CA ARG A 59 -1.65 4.55 11.50
C ARG A 59 -2.95 4.48 10.73
N ILE A 60 -3.40 3.27 10.44
CA ILE A 60 -4.64 2.93 9.74
C ILE A 60 -5.43 2.00 10.68
N ASN A 61 -6.67 2.35 10.96
CA ASN A 61 -7.63 1.47 11.63
C ASN A 61 -8.51 0.84 10.54
N MET A 62 -8.33 -0.45 10.29
CA MET A 62 -9.09 -1.18 9.27
C MET A 62 -10.23 -1.98 9.90
N ARG A 63 -11.47 -1.73 9.49
CA ARG A 63 -12.65 -2.47 9.92
C ARG A 63 -13.23 -3.26 8.74
N MET A 64 -13.38 -4.56 8.92
CA MET A 64 -14.02 -5.45 7.94
C MET A 64 -15.55 -5.34 8.02
N SER A 65 -16.25 -5.44 6.89
CA SER A 65 -17.72 -5.32 6.80
C SER A 65 -18.49 -6.41 7.54
N ASN A 66 -17.83 -7.52 7.90
CA ASN A 66 -18.43 -8.62 8.67
C ASN A 66 -18.65 -8.29 10.16
N GLY A 67 -18.41 -7.04 10.58
CA GLY A 67 -18.56 -6.63 11.98
C GLY A 67 -17.41 -7.10 12.88
N GLY A 68 -16.33 -7.61 12.30
CA GLY A 68 -15.13 -8.02 13.03
C GLY A 68 -14.41 -6.87 13.75
N PRO A 69 -13.42 -7.18 14.60
CA PRO A 69 -12.65 -6.17 15.31
C PRO A 69 -11.92 -5.23 14.35
N VAL A 70 -11.61 -4.03 14.84
CA VAL A 70 -10.72 -3.11 14.13
C VAL A 70 -9.30 -3.66 14.21
N VAL A 71 -8.66 -3.81 13.05
CA VAL A 71 -7.28 -4.26 12.93
C VAL A 71 -6.40 -3.04 12.64
N PRO A 72 -5.52 -2.63 13.56
CA PRO A 72 -4.62 -1.52 13.32
C PRO A 72 -3.44 -1.95 12.45
N VAL A 73 -3.09 -1.09 11.50
CA VAL A 73 -1.86 -1.15 10.72
C VAL A 73 -1.10 0.14 10.96
N GLY A 74 0.22 0.10 10.96
CA GLY A 74 1.02 1.31 10.99
C GLY A 74 2.43 1.08 10.48
N GLY A 75 3.19 2.16 10.49
CA GLY A 75 4.57 2.14 10.06
C GLY A 75 5.22 3.51 10.05
N VAL A 76 6.40 3.56 9.45
CA VAL A 76 7.25 4.74 9.31
C VAL A 76 7.62 4.94 7.85
N PHE A 77 7.47 6.16 7.34
CA PHE A 77 7.97 6.52 6.01
C PHE A 77 9.50 6.50 5.99
N ARG A 78 10.08 5.70 5.10
CA ARG A 78 11.53 5.56 4.91
C ARG A 78 12.03 6.41 3.73
N VAL A 79 11.23 6.53 2.67
CA VAL A 79 11.57 7.29 1.46
C VAL A 79 10.32 8.02 0.97
N ILE A 80 10.44 9.30 0.66
CA ILE A 80 9.40 10.10 -0.01
C ILE A 80 10.08 10.92 -1.12
N GLU A 81 10.02 10.42 -2.35
CA GLU A 81 10.63 11.03 -3.53
C GLU A 81 9.54 11.28 -4.58
N ARG A 82 8.75 12.34 -4.42
CA ARG A 82 7.62 12.64 -5.31
C ARG A 82 8.10 12.94 -6.75
N PRO A 83 7.43 12.43 -7.80
CA PRO A 83 6.35 11.44 -7.77
C PRO A 83 6.83 10.00 -7.97
N ARG A 84 8.14 9.70 -7.85
CA ARG A 84 8.78 8.49 -8.39
C ARG A 84 8.82 7.31 -7.42
N ARG A 85 8.99 7.57 -6.12
CA ARG A 85 9.23 6.50 -5.14
C ARG A 85 8.72 6.83 -3.74
N LEU A 86 8.02 5.87 -3.14
CA LEU A 86 7.57 5.92 -1.76
C LEU A 86 7.95 4.59 -1.08
N ALA A 87 8.57 4.65 0.09
CA ALA A 87 8.84 3.45 0.87
C ALA A 87 8.44 3.66 2.33
N MET A 88 7.81 2.65 2.93
CA MET A 88 7.35 2.68 4.32
C MET A 88 7.40 1.30 4.95
N THR A 89 7.65 1.23 6.26
CA THR A 89 7.43 -0.04 6.96
C THR A 89 5.93 -0.31 7.05
N TRP A 90 5.53 -1.58 7.07
CA TRP A 90 4.14 -2.02 7.14
C TRP A 90 4.01 -3.10 8.20
N CYS A 91 3.31 -2.80 9.29
CA CYS A 91 3.22 -3.63 10.47
C CYS A 91 1.76 -3.79 10.91
N TRP A 92 1.31 -5.03 11.03
CA TRP A 92 0.01 -5.38 11.59
C TRP A 92 0.09 -5.42 13.13
N ASP A 93 -0.95 -4.91 13.80
CA ASP A 93 -1.09 -4.95 15.27
C ASP A 93 0.03 -4.27 16.07
N GLY A 94 0.95 -3.57 15.40
CA GLY A 94 2.16 -3.02 16.01
C GLY A 94 3.17 -4.09 16.46
N ASP A 95 3.02 -5.34 16.01
CA ASP A 95 3.95 -6.43 16.28
C ASP A 95 5.20 -6.32 15.41
N PRO A 96 6.38 -5.97 15.97
CA PRO A 96 7.59 -5.79 15.18
C PRO A 96 8.06 -7.06 14.47
N ALA A 97 7.67 -8.24 14.94
CA ALA A 97 7.98 -9.52 14.27
C ALA A 97 7.22 -9.69 12.95
N ARG A 98 6.20 -8.86 12.71
CA ARG A 98 5.37 -8.84 11.49
C ARG A 98 5.62 -7.57 10.67
N GLU A 99 6.68 -6.82 10.96
CA GLU A 99 7.08 -5.67 10.16
C GLU A 99 7.63 -6.13 8.80
N SER A 100 7.14 -5.50 7.73
CA SER A 100 7.63 -5.67 6.37
C SER A 100 7.99 -4.31 5.78
N LEU A 101 8.78 -4.29 4.70
CA LEU A 101 9.09 -3.06 3.96
C LEU A 101 8.26 -3.01 2.68
N LEU A 102 7.41 -1.99 2.55
CA LEU A 102 6.64 -1.69 1.35
C LEU A 102 7.35 -0.61 0.53
N THR A 103 7.73 -0.94 -0.70
CA THR A 103 8.28 0.01 -1.67
C THR A 103 7.35 0.13 -2.88
N LEU A 104 7.05 1.37 -3.25
CA LEU A 104 6.20 1.75 -4.37
C LEU A 104 7.04 2.56 -5.35
N LEU A 105 7.05 2.13 -6.61
CA LEU A 105 7.72 2.82 -7.71
C LEU A 105 6.66 3.26 -8.72
N PHE A 106 6.71 4.52 -9.12
CA PHE A 106 5.72 5.12 -10.00
C PHE A 106 6.45 5.55 -11.28
N ALA A 107 6.16 4.85 -12.38
CA ALA A 107 6.70 5.15 -13.69
C ALA A 107 5.61 5.76 -14.59
N GLU A 108 5.97 6.79 -15.35
CA GLU A 108 5.09 7.38 -16.36
C GLU A 108 5.03 6.47 -17.59
N ARG A 109 3.82 6.28 -18.13
CA ARG A 109 3.54 5.52 -19.37
C ARG A 109 2.35 6.15 -20.10
N ASP A 110 2.61 6.90 -21.17
CA ASP A 110 1.56 7.47 -22.04
C ASP A 110 0.49 8.29 -21.28
N GLY A 111 0.91 9.12 -20.33
CA GLY A 111 0.03 9.91 -19.45
C GLY A 111 -0.56 9.15 -18.26
N LYS A 112 -0.28 7.84 -18.17
CA LYS A 112 -0.71 6.94 -17.10
C LYS A 112 0.43 6.64 -16.15
N THR A 113 0.12 5.90 -15.09
CA THR A 113 1.11 5.45 -14.10
C THR A 113 1.22 3.94 -14.10
N GLU A 114 2.42 3.42 -14.34
CA GLU A 114 2.80 2.07 -13.95
C GLU A 114 3.30 2.08 -12.51
N LEU A 115 2.48 1.56 -11.60
CA LEU A 115 2.83 1.40 -10.20
C LEU A 115 3.37 -0.01 -9.97
N THR A 116 4.62 -0.11 -9.51
CA THR A 116 5.20 -1.36 -9.00
C THR A 116 5.23 -1.32 -7.48
N LEU A 117 4.62 -2.34 -6.87
CA LEU A 117 4.67 -2.62 -5.44
C LEU A 117 5.61 -3.78 -5.18
N ARG A 118 6.60 -3.54 -4.33
CA ARG A 118 7.51 -4.55 -3.79
C ARG A 118 7.35 -4.58 -2.27
N GLN A 119 7.00 -5.73 -1.70
CA GLN A 119 6.91 -5.92 -0.26
C GLN A 119 7.85 -7.02 0.20
N GLU A 120 8.76 -6.68 1.11
CA GLU A 120 9.85 -7.52 1.60
C GLU A 120 9.74 -7.77 3.11
N GLY A 121 10.34 -8.84 3.62
CA GLY A 121 10.28 -9.19 5.05
C GLY A 121 9.02 -9.95 5.47
N LEU A 122 8.29 -10.52 4.51
CA LEU A 122 7.14 -11.39 4.80
C LEU A 122 7.62 -12.75 5.30
N ALA A 123 6.98 -13.27 6.34
CA ALA A 123 7.47 -14.42 7.09
C ALA A 123 7.41 -15.74 6.30
N THR A 124 6.40 -15.90 5.44
CA THR A 124 6.13 -17.14 4.69
C THR A 124 5.55 -16.84 3.31
N VAL A 125 5.61 -17.81 2.40
CA VAL A 125 4.94 -17.76 1.09
C VAL A 125 3.43 -17.57 1.23
N ALA A 126 2.81 -18.25 2.18
CA ALA A 126 1.39 -18.07 2.47
C ALA A 126 1.08 -16.62 2.89
N ASN A 127 1.91 -16.03 3.76
CA ASN A 127 1.75 -14.64 4.15
C ASN A 127 1.94 -13.67 2.98
N ARG A 128 2.87 -13.93 2.06
CA ARG A 128 3.03 -13.21 0.79
C ARG A 128 1.77 -13.28 -0.06
N ASP A 129 1.20 -14.47 -0.22
CA ASP A 129 0.01 -14.67 -1.05
C ASP A 129 -1.25 -14.04 -0.43
N ASP A 130 -1.34 -13.97 0.90
CA ASP A 130 -2.38 -13.23 1.61
C ASP A 130 -2.28 -11.73 1.35
N HIS A 131 -1.06 -11.16 1.44
CA HIS A 131 -0.81 -9.76 1.10
C HIS A 131 -1.13 -9.48 -0.37
N ARG A 132 -0.79 -10.39 -1.31
CA ARG A 132 -1.14 -10.25 -2.73
C ARG A 132 -2.65 -10.12 -2.94
N ARG A 133 -3.46 -10.92 -2.23
CA ARG A 133 -4.93 -10.83 -2.33
C ARG A 133 -5.44 -9.51 -1.76
N GLY A 134 -4.89 -9.07 -0.62
CA GLY A 134 -5.21 -7.77 -0.03
C GLY A 134 -4.90 -6.60 -0.99
N TRP A 135 -3.68 -6.53 -1.51
CA TRP A 135 -3.23 -5.48 -2.42
C TRP A 135 -3.98 -5.46 -3.74
N THR A 136 -4.36 -6.62 -4.27
CA THR A 136 -5.23 -6.70 -5.47
C THR A 136 -6.54 -5.92 -5.23
N GLY A 137 -7.17 -6.13 -4.07
CA GLY A 137 -8.40 -5.41 -3.70
C GLY A 137 -8.16 -3.92 -3.48
N VAL A 138 -7.07 -3.55 -2.80
CA VAL A 138 -6.70 -2.15 -2.56
C VAL A 138 -6.47 -1.40 -3.88
N PHE A 139 -5.77 -2.02 -4.83
CA PHE A 139 -5.53 -1.42 -6.14
C PHE A 139 -6.82 -1.21 -6.94
N GLY A 140 -7.78 -2.15 -6.85
CA GLY A 140 -9.10 -1.95 -7.44
C GLY A 140 -9.84 -0.74 -6.86
N LYS A 141 -9.76 -0.51 -5.54
CA LYS A 141 -10.35 0.69 -4.92
C LYS A 141 -9.60 1.97 -5.28
N LEU A 142 -8.28 1.94 -5.35
CA LEU A 142 -7.47 3.09 -5.78
C LEU A 142 -7.82 3.49 -7.22
N GLU A 143 -7.95 2.51 -8.12
CA GLU A 143 -8.36 2.73 -9.51
C GLU A 143 -9.74 3.40 -9.57
N ALA A 144 -10.75 2.83 -8.90
CA ALA A 144 -12.09 3.42 -8.84
C ALA A 144 -12.09 4.83 -8.22
N TYR A 145 -11.29 5.04 -7.17
CA TYR A 145 -11.16 6.34 -6.52
C TYR A 145 -10.56 7.39 -7.46
N LEU A 146 -9.48 7.06 -8.17
CA LEU A 146 -8.82 7.95 -9.13
C LEU A 146 -9.76 8.28 -10.29
N SER A 147 -10.49 7.30 -10.84
CA SER A 147 -11.46 7.53 -11.92
C SER A 147 -12.61 8.45 -11.49
N ALA A 148 -13.09 8.35 -10.24
CA ALA A 148 -14.14 9.21 -9.71
C ALA A 148 -13.67 10.63 -9.34
N HIS A 149 -12.35 10.85 -9.25
CA HIS A 149 -11.74 12.12 -8.85
C HIS A 149 -10.67 12.57 -9.85
N SER A 150 -10.86 12.22 -11.13
CA SER A 150 -10.10 12.84 -12.20
C SER A 150 -10.53 14.31 -12.29
N ALA A 151 -9.57 15.23 -12.38
CA ALA A 151 -9.90 16.58 -12.78
C ALA A 151 -10.53 16.48 -14.17
N ALA A 152 -11.73 17.02 -14.35
CA ALA A 152 -12.28 17.20 -15.68
C ALA A 152 -11.24 17.96 -16.51
N ALA A 153 -10.82 17.36 -17.62
CA ALA A 153 -9.90 17.96 -18.57
C ALA A 153 -10.49 19.25 -19.15
#